data_AF-A0A949VIV4-F1
#
_entry.id   AF-A0A949VIV4-F1
#
_cell.length_a   1.000
_cell.length_b   1.000
_cell.length_c   1.000
_cell.angle_alpha   90.00
_cell.angle_beta   90.00
_cell.angle_gamma   90.00
#
_symmetry.space_group_name_H-M   'P 1'
#
loop_
_entity.id
_entity.type
_entity.pdbx_description
1 polymer ?
#
loop_
_entity_poly.entity_id
_entity_poly.type
_entity_poly.pdbx_seq_one_letter_code
_entity_poly.pdbx_strand_id
1 'polypeptide(L)' 'MTAPDILQEIKRRVASVEPNAEVLLYGSYARGEQGPESDIDLLILLPEGDRVGYDEGLRIKSSLYRLEWSTGRIISPLV' A
#
# COMPACT_ATOMS: atom_id res chain seq x y z
N MET A 1 -7.69 -1.64 -14.64
CA MET A 1 -8.16 -1.84 -13.26
C MET A 1 -8.79 -0.55 -12.77
N THR A 2 -9.91 -0.63 -12.06
CA THR A 2 -10.52 0.53 -11.40
C THR A 2 -9.78 0.88 -10.10
N ALA A 3 -10.01 2.07 -9.54
CA ALA A 3 -9.46 2.44 -8.23
C ALA A 3 -9.80 1.41 -7.12
N PRO A 4 -11.05 0.95 -6.96
CA PRO A 4 -11.38 -0.13 -6.01
C PRO A 4 -10.59 -1.43 -6.23
N ASP A 5 -10.34 -1.82 -7.49
CA ASP A 5 -9.56 -3.03 -7.79
C ASP A 5 -8.10 -2.88 -7.31
N ILE A 6 -7.51 -1.71 -7.51
CA ILE A 6 -6.14 -1.42 -7.07
C ILE A 6 -6.06 -1.43 -5.53
N LEU A 7 -7.03 -0.85 -4.84
CA LEU A 7 -7.09 -0.87 -3.37
C LEU A 7 -7.22 -2.29 -2.80
N GLN A 8 -8.02 -3.15 -3.45
CA GLN A 8 -8.09 -4.56 -3.06
C GLN A 8 -6.75 -5.28 -3.28
N GLU A 9 -6.08 -5.01 -4.40
CA GLU A 9 -4.80 -5.63 -4.73
C GLU A 9 -3.69 -5.18 -3.77
N ILE A 10 -3.68 -3.91 -3.37
CA ILE A 10 -2.81 -3.38 -2.30
C ILE A 10 -3.01 -4.20 -1.02
N LYS A 11 -4.26 -4.34 -0.55
CA LYS A 11 -4.58 -5.12 0.66
C LYS A 11 -4.07 -6.56 0.55
N ARG A 12 -4.32 -7.24 -0.58
CA ARG A 12 -3.86 -8.63 -0.80
C ARG A 12 -2.34 -8.73 -0.76
N ARG A 13 -1.63 -7.81 -1.41
CA ARG A 13 -0.16 -7.80 -1.46
C ARG A 13 0.47 -7.53 -0.11
N VAL A 14 -0.04 -6.57 0.65
CA VAL A 14 0.45 -6.30 2.01
C VAL A 14 0.22 -7.52 2.90
N ALA A 15 -1.00 -8.06 2.93
CA ALA A 15 -1.34 -9.24 3.73
C ALA A 15 -0.56 -10.51 3.34
N SER A 16 -0.10 -10.61 2.08
CA SER A 16 0.75 -11.72 1.63
C SER A 16 2.18 -11.65 2.19
N VAL A 17 2.64 -10.47 2.59
CA VAL A 17 3.96 -10.27 3.20
C VAL A 17 3.85 -10.29 4.71
N GLU A 18 2.90 -9.54 5.27
CA GLU A 18 2.61 -9.51 6.70
C GLU A 18 1.08 -9.52 6.92
N PRO A 19 0.49 -10.68 7.26
CA PRO A 19 -0.96 -10.82 7.43
C PRO A 19 -1.57 -9.95 8.53
N ASN A 20 -0.77 -9.54 9.52
CA ASN A 20 -1.23 -8.72 10.64
C ASN A 20 -0.94 -7.23 10.44
N ALA A 21 -0.46 -6.82 9.26
CA ALA A 21 -0.23 -5.41 8.97
C ALA A 21 -1.56 -4.67 8.78
N GLU A 22 -1.66 -3.49 9.37
CA GLU A 22 -2.78 -2.59 9.14
C GLU A 22 -2.48 -1.67 7.96
N VAL A 23 -3.42 -1.55 7.02
CA VAL A 23 -3.30 -0.68 5.85
C VAL A 23 -4.30 0.46 5.96
N LEU A 24 -3.79 1.66 6.18
CA LEU A 24 -4.58 2.88 6.33
C LEU A 24 -4.41 3.76 5.09
N LEU A 25 -5.54 4.21 4.54
CA LEU A 25 -5.55 5.24 3.51
C LEU A 25 -5.47 6.61 4.17
N TYR A 26 -4.64 7.49 3.62
CA TYR A 26 -4.71 8.93 3.89
C TYR A 26 -4.77 9.70 2.57
N GLY A 27 -4.63 11.02 2.63
CA GLY A 27 -4.61 11.83 1.40
C GLY A 27 -5.95 11.92 0.68
N SER A 28 -5.89 12.12 -0.63
CA SER A 28 -7.06 12.43 -1.47
C SER A 28 -8.09 11.29 -1.50
N TYR A 29 -7.62 10.04 -1.57
CA TYR A 29 -8.45 8.83 -1.57
C TYR A 29 -9.23 8.64 -0.25
N ALA A 30 -8.62 9.00 0.89
CA ALA A 30 -9.31 8.93 2.18
C ALA A 30 -10.40 10.01 2.30
N ARG A 31 -10.22 11.17 1.66
CA ARG A 31 -11.19 12.28 1.68
C ARG A 31 -12.27 12.18 0.60
N GLY A 32 -12.11 11.30 -0.39
CA GLY A 32 -13.01 11.22 -1.54
C GLY A 32 -12.78 12.33 -2.58
N GLU A 33 -11.62 12.98 -2.53
CA GLU A 33 -11.24 14.12 -3.40
C GLU A 33 -10.24 13.72 -4.49
N GLN A 34 -10.01 12.41 -4.69
CA GLN A 34 -9.07 11.91 -5.68
C GLN A 34 -9.49 12.28 -7.11
N GLY A 35 -8.53 12.77 -7.88
CA GLY A 35 -8.63 13.01 -9.31
C GLY A 35 -8.00 11.88 -10.14
N PRO A 36 -8.05 12.00 -11.48
CA PRO A 36 -7.44 11.02 -12.38
C PRO A 36 -5.95 10.78 -12.10
N GLU A 37 -5.22 11.83 -11.74
CA GLU A 37 -3.77 11.82 -11.49
C GLU A 37 -3.38 11.66 -10.01
N SER A 38 -4.35 11.48 -9.11
CA SER A 38 -4.04 11.32 -7.68
C SER A 38 -3.27 10.03 -7.42
N ASP A 39 -2.21 10.13 -6.62
CA ASP A 39 -1.53 8.98 -6.04
C ASP A 39 -2.35 8.34 -4.91
N ILE A 40 -1.97 7.12 -4.53
CA ILE A 40 -2.58 6.38 -3.42
C ILE A 40 -1.62 6.44 -2.24
N ASP A 41 -1.92 7.33 -1.30
CA ASP A 41 -1.25 7.51 -0.03
C ASP A 41 -1.61 6.41 0.98
N LEU A 42 -0.60 5.71 1.51
CA LEU A 42 -0.79 4.58 2.44
C LEU A 42 0.11 4.70 3.67
N LEU A 43 -0.47 4.51 4.86
CA LEU A 43 0.26 4.25 6.09
C LEU A 43 0.07 2.78 6.44
N ILE A 44 1.15 2.02 6.53
CA ILE A 44 1.15 0.58 6.78
C ILE A 44 1.80 0.35 8.13
N LEU A 45 1.02 -0.10 9.12
CA LEU A 45 1.51 -0.39 10.45
C LEU A 45 1.88 -1.86 10.54
N LEU A 46 3.11 -2.13 10.97
CA LEU A 46 3.57 -3.49 11.23
C LEU A 46 3.36 -3.84 12.71
N PRO A 47 3.02 -5.09 13.03
CA PRO A 47 2.89 -5.53 14.41
C PRO A 47 4.22 -5.38 15.17
N GLU A 48 4.15 -5.09 16.46
CA GLU A 48 5.30 -5.00 17.33
C GLU A 48 5.93 -6.41 17.53
N GLY A 49 7.24 -6.52 17.31
CA GLY A 49 7.98 -7.76 17.53
C GLY A 49 9.48 -7.61 17.20
N ASP A 50 10.30 -8.53 17.73
CA ASP A 50 11.78 -8.55 17.60
C ASP A 50 12.30 -8.59 16.15
N ARG A 51 11.39 -8.70 15.18
CA ARG A 51 11.62 -8.80 13.74
C ARG A 51 10.78 -7.81 12.94
N VAL A 52 10.60 -6.56 13.40
CA VAL A 52 10.33 -5.48 12.43
C VAL A 52 11.64 -5.23 11.68
N GLY A 53 12.04 -6.21 10.87
CA GLY A 53 13.22 -6.11 10.06
C GLY A 53 12.93 -5.08 9.00
N TYR A 54 13.88 -4.19 8.75
CA TYR A 54 13.96 -3.40 7.52
C TYR A 54 13.52 -4.20 6.26
N ASP A 55 13.74 -5.52 6.28
CA ASP A 55 13.34 -6.50 5.27
C ASP A 55 11.82 -6.64 5.03
N GLU A 56 10.93 -6.65 6.04
CA GLU A 56 9.47 -6.70 5.79
C GLU A 56 8.99 -5.44 5.09
N GLY A 57 9.36 -4.26 5.61
CA GLY A 57 8.98 -2.98 5.03
C GLY A 57 9.48 -2.84 3.59
N LEU A 58 10.71 -3.28 3.31
CA LEU A 58 11.25 -3.30 1.95
C LEU A 58 10.51 -4.28 1.03
N ARG A 59 10.12 -5.46 1.52
CA ARG A 59 9.32 -6.44 0.75
C ARG A 59 7.94 -5.89 0.42
N ILE A 60 7.28 -5.22 1.36
CA ILE A 60 6.00 -4.55 1.16
C ILE A 60 6.14 -3.48 0.08
N LYS A 61 7.08 -2.54 0.24
CA LYS A 61 7.35 -1.47 -0.73
C LYS A 61 7.63 -2.03 -2.13
N SER A 62 8.49 -3.05 -2.22
CA SER A 62 8.81 -3.73 -3.49
C SER A 62 7.59 -4.36 -4.17
N SER A 63 6.68 -4.95 -3.39
CA SER A 63 5.43 -5.53 -3.91
C SER A 63 4.48 -4.47 -4.46
N LEU A 64 4.40 -3.32 -3.80
CA LEU A 64 3.58 -2.18 -4.22
C LEU A 64 4.18 -1.44 -5.41
N TYR A 65 5.50 -1.28 -5.50
CA TYR A 65 6.14 -0.71 -6.70
C TYR A 65 5.92 -1.55 -7.95
N ARG A 66 5.86 -2.88 -7.82
CA ARG A 66 5.44 -3.74 -8.94
C ARG A 66 3.99 -3.50 -9.36
N LEU A 67 3.11 -3.23 -8.40
CA LEU A 67 1.71 -2.92 -8.70
C LEU A 67 1.59 -1.56 -9.38
N GLU A 68 2.30 -0.55 -8.88
CA GLU A 68 2.42 0.77 -9.51
C GLU A 68 2.86 0.64 -10.98
N TRP A 69 3.95 -0.09 -11.23
CA TRP A 69 4.44 -0.33 -12.60
C TRP A 69 3.38 -0.98 -13.51
N SER A 70 2.65 -1.97 -12.99
CA SER A 70 1.64 -2.69 -13.77
C SER A 70 0.36 -1.89 -14.04
N THR A 71 0.07 -0.88 -13.22
CA THR A 71 -1.19 -0.12 -13.27
C THR A 71 -1.01 1.31 -13.76
N GLY A 72 0.21 1.84 -13.73
CA GLY A 72 0.50 3.26 -13.97
C GLY A 72 0.01 4.19 -12.86
N ARG A 73 -0.48 3.65 -11.72
CA ARG A 73 -0.96 4.42 -10.58
C ARG A 73 0.15 4.52 -9.54
N ILE A 74 0.56 5.75 -9.21
CA ILE A 74 1.53 6.00 -8.14
C ILE A 74 0.95 5.52 -6.80
N ILE A 75 1.73 4.73 -6.07
CA ILE A 75 1.40 4.26 -4.72
C ILE A 75 2.50 4.74 -3.79
N SER A 76 2.12 5.52 -2.77
CA SER A 76 3.02 6.22 -1.85
C SER A 76 2.95 5.58 -0.45
N PRO A 77 3.65 4.45 -0.19
CA PRO A 77 3.60 3.76 1.10
C PRO A 77 4.61 4.30 2.11
N LEU A 78 4.11 4.67 3.27
CA LEU A 78 4.87 4.78 4.51
C LEU A 78 4.66 3.48 5.31
N VAL A 79 5.76 2.80 5.64
CA VAL A 79 5.79 1.57 6.45
C VAL A 79 6.68 1.82 7.65
#